data_AF-L0F9T4-F1
#
_entry.id   AF-L0F9T4-F1
#
_cell.length_a   1.000
_cell.length_b   1.000
_cell.length_c   1.000
_cell.angle_alpha   90.00
_cell.angle_beta   90.00
_cell.angle_gamma   90.00
#
_symmetry.space_group_name_H-M   'P 1'
#
loop_
_entity.id
_entity.type
_entity.pdbx_description
1 polymer ?
#
loop_
_entity_poly.entity_id
_entity_poly.type
_entity_poly.pdbx_seq_one_letter_code
_entity_poly.pdbx_strand_id
1 'polypeptide(L)'
;MSYYGFPQYVSVAEKRAKAMKAIDKLKKKNKDIEPVIIEGRTLAKTWWGKAWNQNLESYADYSNRISRGRSYVRNNAVLDLKISKGIVMAMVQGSGAKPYTVKIQIDTLSNQKWAQVTELCNHRIDSLEQLIEGRFPKELEVLFTEKKYGLFPTPKGIHFTCNCPDWAIMCKHVAAVLYGIGARLDANPMLFFELRDIDGQELVKKSMERKLENMLMNAGKKSMREIAAEDVLDIFGL
;
A
#
# COMPACT_ATOMS: atom_id res chain seq x y z
N MET A 1 35.88 -0.63 -32.71
CA MET A 1 34.84 0.10 -33.46
C MET A 1 33.61 0.20 -32.59
N SER A 2 33.39 1.36 -31.96
CA SER A 2 32.25 1.61 -31.06
C SER A 2 30.99 1.89 -31.89
N TYR A 3 30.08 0.92 -31.95
CA TYR A 3 28.75 1.14 -32.50
C TYR A 3 27.95 2.04 -31.56
N TYR A 4 28.01 3.35 -31.78
CA TYR A 4 27.04 4.31 -31.26
C TYR A 4 25.73 4.21 -32.07
N GLY A 5 25.06 3.06 -31.97
CA GLY A 5 23.70 2.90 -32.46
C GLY A 5 22.72 3.33 -31.37
N PHE A 6 21.80 4.25 -31.68
CA PHE A 6 20.65 4.48 -30.81
C PHE A 6 19.92 3.14 -30.63
N PRO A 7 19.61 2.72 -29.40
CA PRO A 7 18.95 1.44 -29.16
C PRO A 7 17.61 1.41 -29.91
N GLN A 8 17.34 0.29 -30.60
CA GLN A 8 16.09 0.11 -31.34
C GLN A 8 14.88 0.36 -30.44
N TYR A 9 13.90 1.06 -30.99
CA TYR A 9 12.62 1.29 -30.31
C TYR A 9 11.91 -0.05 -30.11
N VAL A 10 11.59 -0.37 -28.86
CA VAL A 10 10.81 -1.57 -28.49
C VAL A 10 9.39 -1.13 -28.16
N SER A 11 8.42 -1.71 -28.86
CA SER A 11 7.00 -1.39 -28.68
C SER A 11 6.48 -1.80 -27.29
N VAL A 12 5.36 -1.19 -26.86
CA VAL A 12 4.72 -1.57 -25.58
C VAL A 12 4.26 -3.03 -25.60
N ALA A 13 3.75 -3.51 -26.74
CA ALA A 13 3.31 -4.88 -26.93
C ALA A 13 4.48 -5.87 -26.76
N GLU A 14 5.63 -5.59 -27.37
CA GLU A 14 6.84 -6.39 -27.20
C GLU A 14 7.34 -6.42 -25.75
N LYS A 15 7.32 -5.28 -25.06
CA LYS A 15 7.72 -5.21 -23.64
C LYS A 15 6.82 -6.09 -22.77
N ARG A 16 5.51 -6.02 -22.98
CA ARG A 16 4.52 -6.85 -22.27
C ARG A 16 4.70 -8.33 -22.62
N ALA A 17 4.88 -8.68 -23.89
CA ALA A 17 5.13 -10.06 -24.30
C ALA A 17 6.42 -10.62 -23.68
N LYS A 18 7.50 -9.82 -23.63
CA LYS A 18 8.75 -10.18 -22.94
C LYS A 18 8.51 -10.44 -21.46
N ALA A 19 7.77 -9.56 -20.79
CA ALA A 19 7.44 -9.73 -19.38
C ALA A 19 6.61 -10.98 -19.12
N MET A 20 5.57 -11.24 -19.91
CA MET A 20 4.74 -12.44 -19.80
C MET A 20 5.56 -13.72 -20.00
N LYS A 21 6.41 -13.78 -21.03
CA LYS A 21 7.33 -14.91 -21.22
C LYS A 21 8.26 -15.12 -20.02
N ALA A 22 8.73 -14.03 -19.40
CA ALA A 22 9.57 -14.10 -18.20
C ALA A 22 8.78 -14.59 -16.99
N ILE A 23 7.54 -14.14 -16.80
CA ILE A 23 6.60 -14.65 -15.78
C ILE A 23 6.40 -16.15 -15.96
N ASP A 24 6.06 -16.62 -17.16
CA ASP A 24 5.83 -18.05 -17.42
C ASP A 24 7.07 -18.90 -17.13
N LYS A 25 8.25 -18.39 -17.51
CA LYS A 25 9.53 -19.04 -17.21
C LYS A 25 9.81 -19.09 -15.70
N LEU A 26 9.48 -18.03 -14.97
CA LEU A 26 9.62 -17.99 -13.51
C LEU A 26 8.61 -18.91 -12.82
N LYS A 27 7.34 -18.93 -13.25
CA LYS A 27 6.29 -19.83 -12.74
C LYS A 27 6.68 -21.30 -12.83
N LYS A 28 7.37 -21.69 -13.91
CA LYS A 28 7.89 -23.06 -14.08
C LYS A 28 8.95 -23.43 -13.03
N LYS A 29 9.69 -22.47 -12.49
CA LYS A 29 10.72 -22.70 -11.46
C LYS A 29 10.18 -22.53 -10.04
N ASN A 30 9.29 -21.56 -9.85
CA ASN A 30 8.65 -21.24 -8.59
C ASN A 30 7.18 -20.93 -8.86
N LYS A 31 6.28 -21.79 -8.40
CA LYS A 31 4.83 -21.63 -8.64
C LYS A 31 4.23 -20.47 -7.85
N ASP A 32 4.87 -20.06 -6.76
CA ASP A 32 4.36 -19.07 -5.81
C ASP A 32 4.83 -17.65 -6.13
N ILE A 33 5.10 -17.34 -7.41
CA ILE A 33 5.43 -15.96 -7.78
C ILE A 33 4.17 -15.09 -7.79
N GLU A 34 4.39 -13.83 -7.47
CA GLU A 34 3.37 -12.83 -7.26
C GLU A 34 3.59 -11.66 -8.23
N PRO A 35 3.29 -11.84 -9.54
CA PRO A 35 3.47 -10.78 -10.53
C PRO A 35 2.53 -9.60 -10.27
N VAL A 36 2.99 -8.38 -10.57
CA VAL A 36 2.12 -7.20 -10.54
C VAL A 36 1.60 -6.95 -11.96
N ILE A 37 0.31 -7.19 -12.16
CA ILE A 37 -0.37 -6.99 -13.43
C ILE A 37 -1.25 -5.74 -13.32
N ILE A 38 -0.96 -4.72 -14.13
CA ILE A 38 -1.76 -3.50 -14.17
C ILE A 38 -2.68 -3.54 -15.38
N GLU A 39 -3.98 -3.53 -15.13
CA GLU A 39 -5.01 -3.40 -16.14
C GLU A 39 -5.32 -1.92 -16.39
N GLY A 40 -5.21 -1.48 -17.66
CA GLY A 40 -5.49 -0.11 -18.06
C GLY A 40 -4.35 0.88 -17.79
N ARG A 41 -4.70 2.16 -17.63
CA ARG A 41 -3.73 3.28 -17.54
C ARG A 41 -3.39 3.67 -16.09
N THR A 42 -4.31 3.38 -15.17
CA THR A 42 -4.28 3.82 -13.78
C THR A 42 -3.47 2.84 -12.95
N LEU A 43 -2.43 3.34 -12.24
CA LEU A 43 -1.55 2.51 -11.41
C LEU A 43 -2.17 2.15 -10.07
N ALA A 44 -2.96 3.06 -9.51
CA ALA A 44 -3.68 2.85 -8.27
C ALA A 44 -5.10 3.43 -8.35
N LYS A 45 -6.08 2.63 -7.99
CA LYS A 45 -7.52 2.88 -8.01
C LYS A 45 -8.03 3.29 -6.64
N THR A 46 -7.59 2.63 -5.56
CA THR A 46 -8.09 2.90 -4.19
C THR A 46 -7.29 4.02 -3.52
N TRP A 47 -7.77 4.49 -2.36
CA TRP A 47 -7.03 5.48 -1.58
C TRP A 47 -5.65 4.97 -1.18
N TRP A 48 -5.51 3.69 -0.82
CA TRP A 48 -4.25 3.11 -0.34
C TRP A 48 -3.12 3.22 -1.36
N GLY A 49 -3.33 2.72 -2.57
CA GLY A 49 -2.34 2.82 -3.62
C GLY A 49 -2.09 4.27 -4.06
N LYS A 50 -3.12 5.13 -4.05
CA LYS A 50 -2.98 6.55 -4.39
C LYS A 50 -2.14 7.30 -3.36
N ALA A 51 -2.45 7.16 -2.08
CA ALA A 51 -1.72 7.78 -0.98
C ALA A 51 -0.27 7.29 -0.93
N TRP A 52 -0.04 5.99 -1.16
CA TRP A 52 1.30 5.44 -1.30
C TRP A 52 2.09 6.06 -2.44
N ASN A 53 1.49 6.13 -3.63
CA ASN A 53 2.13 6.74 -4.79
C ASN A 53 2.37 8.24 -4.58
N GLN A 54 1.46 8.96 -3.93
CA GLN A 54 1.63 10.38 -3.60
C GLN A 54 2.76 10.61 -2.59
N ASN A 55 2.85 9.77 -1.54
CA ASN A 55 3.95 9.82 -0.59
C ASN A 55 5.29 9.64 -1.31
N LEU A 56 5.39 8.65 -2.20
CA LEU A 56 6.56 8.42 -3.04
C LEU A 56 6.93 9.59 -3.96
N GLU A 57 5.92 10.23 -4.54
CA GLU A 57 6.09 11.33 -5.48
C GLU A 57 6.46 12.65 -4.79
N SER A 58 6.15 12.78 -3.50
CA SER A 58 6.54 13.94 -2.69
C SER A 58 8.06 14.06 -2.47
N TYR A 59 8.81 13.03 -2.84
CA TYR A 59 10.26 12.97 -2.71
C TYR A 59 10.91 13.67 -3.92
N ALA A 60 11.32 14.92 -3.73
CA ALA A 60 11.77 15.84 -4.77
C ALA A 60 12.93 15.30 -5.65
N ASP A 61 13.77 14.42 -5.12
CA ASP A 61 15.00 13.94 -5.78
C ASP A 61 14.75 12.94 -6.93
N TYR A 62 13.50 12.57 -7.21
CA TYR A 62 13.18 11.35 -7.97
C TYR A 62 12.35 11.55 -9.25
N SER A 63 12.02 12.79 -9.62
CA SER A 63 11.12 13.14 -10.74
C SER A 63 11.45 12.44 -12.07
N ASN A 64 12.72 12.44 -12.48
CA ASN A 64 13.18 11.84 -13.75
C ASN A 64 13.24 10.29 -13.74
N ARG A 65 13.19 9.66 -12.56
CA ARG A 65 13.28 8.20 -12.39
C ARG A 65 11.90 7.57 -12.24
N ILE A 66 10.97 8.31 -11.64
CA ILE A 66 9.57 7.96 -11.45
C ILE A 66 8.87 7.62 -12.77
N SER A 67 9.02 8.47 -13.80
CA SER A 67 8.34 8.26 -15.10
C SER A 67 8.68 6.92 -15.74
N ARG A 68 9.96 6.52 -15.68
CA ARG A 68 10.44 5.22 -16.17
C ARG A 68 9.94 4.06 -15.32
N GLY A 69 9.92 4.22 -13.99
CA GLY A 69 9.32 3.23 -13.08
C GLY A 69 7.84 2.96 -13.39
N ARG A 70 7.05 4.04 -13.57
CA ARG A 70 5.63 3.95 -13.98
C ARG A 70 5.47 3.16 -15.29
N SER A 71 6.36 3.38 -16.26
CA SER A 71 6.33 2.64 -17.54
C SER A 71 6.58 1.14 -17.34
N TYR A 72 7.51 0.76 -16.46
CA TYR A 72 7.84 -0.64 -16.21
C TYR A 72 6.67 -1.40 -15.58
N VAL A 73 6.08 -0.85 -14.52
CA VAL A 73 4.95 -1.50 -13.86
C VAL A 73 3.71 -1.58 -14.77
N ARG A 74 3.43 -0.55 -15.60
CA ARG A 74 2.35 -0.60 -16.63
C ARG A 74 2.57 -1.65 -17.72
N ASN A 75 3.82 -2.03 -17.94
CA ASN A 75 4.21 -3.03 -18.92
C ASN A 75 4.38 -4.42 -18.29
N ASN A 76 3.86 -4.62 -17.07
CA ASN A 76 3.92 -5.87 -16.31
C ASN A 76 5.35 -6.36 -16.06
N ALA A 77 6.32 -5.46 -16.04
CA ALA A 77 7.73 -5.81 -15.90
C ALA A 77 8.11 -6.24 -14.47
N VAL A 78 7.23 -6.05 -13.48
CA VAL A 78 7.42 -6.55 -12.12
C VAL A 78 6.88 -7.98 -12.07
N LEU A 79 7.78 -8.95 -12.16
CA LEU A 79 7.49 -10.36 -12.38
C LEU A 79 7.13 -11.10 -11.10
N ASP A 80 7.67 -10.64 -9.98
CA ASP A 80 7.41 -11.13 -8.64
C ASP A 80 7.56 -9.95 -7.68
N LEU A 81 6.63 -9.81 -6.74
CA LEU A 81 6.67 -8.81 -5.68
C LEU A 81 5.99 -9.40 -4.45
N LYS A 82 6.81 -9.66 -3.43
CA LYS A 82 6.38 -10.19 -2.14
C LYS A 82 6.61 -9.15 -1.07
N ILE A 83 5.57 -8.88 -0.29
CA ILE A 83 5.61 -7.99 0.87
C ILE A 83 5.65 -8.89 2.11
N SER A 84 6.54 -8.55 3.02
CA SER A 84 6.71 -9.18 4.32
C SER A 84 7.06 -8.10 5.34
N LYS A 85 7.15 -8.47 6.62
CA LYS A 85 7.48 -7.57 7.74
C LYS A 85 8.69 -6.67 7.45
N GLY A 86 8.42 -5.38 7.18
CA GLY A 86 9.45 -4.37 6.88
C GLY A 86 10.25 -4.59 5.59
N ILE A 87 9.94 -5.61 4.77
CA ILE A 87 10.76 -6.00 3.62
C ILE A 87 9.88 -6.32 2.42
N VAL A 88 10.25 -5.75 1.28
CA VAL A 88 9.71 -6.11 -0.05
C VAL A 88 10.82 -6.72 -0.90
N MET A 89 10.56 -7.93 -1.38
CA MET A 89 11.44 -8.63 -2.32
C MET A 89 10.75 -8.70 -3.68
N ALA A 90 11.47 -8.32 -4.73
CA ALA A 90 10.89 -8.28 -6.08
C ALA A 90 11.88 -8.67 -7.18
N MET A 91 11.32 -9.15 -8.29
CA MET A 91 12.03 -9.40 -9.53
C MET A 91 11.47 -8.53 -10.66
N VAL A 92 12.34 -7.77 -11.32
CA VAL A 92 11.92 -6.84 -12.38
C VAL A 92 12.63 -7.15 -13.69
N GLN A 93 11.85 -7.36 -14.75
CA GLN A 93 12.37 -7.50 -16.10
C GLN A 93 12.84 -6.16 -16.66
N GLY A 94 14.15 -6.01 -16.85
CA GLY A 94 14.72 -4.87 -17.55
C GLY A 94 15.07 -5.15 -19.02
N SER A 95 15.98 -4.33 -19.55
CA SER A 95 16.56 -4.52 -20.88
C SER A 95 17.40 -5.80 -20.96
N GLY A 96 18.08 -6.17 -19.87
CA GLY A 96 18.86 -7.41 -19.77
C GLY A 96 18.07 -8.69 -19.99
N ALA A 97 18.79 -9.79 -20.21
CA ALA A 97 18.20 -11.12 -20.40
C ALA A 97 17.69 -11.73 -19.08
N LYS A 98 18.40 -11.47 -17.97
CA LYS A 98 17.99 -11.90 -16.63
C LYS A 98 17.21 -10.77 -15.93
N PRO A 99 16.15 -11.07 -15.17
CA PRO A 99 15.49 -10.10 -14.31
C PRO A 99 16.43 -9.58 -13.22
N TYR A 100 16.23 -8.34 -12.80
CA TYR A 100 16.94 -7.73 -11.69
C TYR A 100 16.21 -8.02 -10.37
N THR A 101 16.98 -8.26 -9.32
CA THR A 101 16.46 -8.43 -7.96
C THR A 101 16.46 -7.08 -7.27
N VAL A 102 15.32 -6.73 -6.70
CA VAL A 102 15.11 -5.51 -5.93
C VAL A 102 14.72 -5.90 -4.51
N LYS A 103 15.39 -5.30 -3.53
CA LYS A 103 15.02 -5.35 -2.12
C LYS A 103 14.70 -3.94 -1.66
N ILE A 104 13.56 -3.78 -1.00
CA ILE A 104 13.18 -2.55 -0.32
C ILE A 104 13.01 -2.88 1.16
N GLN A 105 13.67 -2.13 2.03
CA GLN A 105 13.50 -2.24 3.47
C GLN A 105 12.84 -0.97 3.96
N ILE A 106 11.87 -1.12 4.86
CA ILE A 106 11.13 -0.02 5.44
C ILE A 106 11.29 -0.10 6.94
N ASP A 107 11.77 0.98 7.53
CA ASP A 107 12.01 1.07 8.98
C ASP A 107 10.70 0.85 9.73
N THR A 108 10.67 -0.07 10.68
CA THR A 108 9.45 -0.38 11.44
C THR A 108 8.90 0.84 12.19
N LEU A 109 7.60 0.85 12.46
CA LEU A 109 7.02 1.91 13.29
C LEU A 109 7.45 1.72 14.75
N SER A 110 7.81 2.79 15.45
CA SER A 110 8.09 2.69 16.89
C SER A 110 6.81 2.41 17.68
N ASN A 111 6.93 1.62 18.76
CA ASN A 111 5.80 1.28 19.64
C ASN A 111 5.07 2.52 20.18
N GLN A 112 5.79 3.62 20.43
CA GLN A 112 5.18 4.89 20.86
C GLN A 112 4.27 5.50 19.80
N LYS A 113 4.73 5.55 18.53
CA LYS A 113 3.90 6.05 17.42
C LYS A 113 2.72 5.13 17.19
N TRP A 114 2.92 3.83 17.32
CA TRP A 114 1.83 2.85 17.20
C TRP A 114 0.75 3.05 18.26
N ALA A 115 1.13 3.23 19.52
CA ALA A 115 0.18 3.49 20.60
C ALA A 115 -0.64 4.76 20.35
N GLN A 116 -0.02 5.84 19.86
CA GLN A 116 -0.71 7.09 19.52
C GLN A 116 -1.73 6.90 18.40
N VAL A 117 -1.35 6.21 17.32
CA VAL A 117 -2.26 5.89 16.21
C VAL A 117 -3.43 5.05 16.71
N THR A 118 -3.15 4.02 17.51
CA THR A 118 -4.17 3.13 18.07
C THR A 118 -5.16 3.93 18.92
N GLU A 119 -4.68 4.81 19.81
CA GLU A 119 -5.55 5.65 20.64
C GLU A 119 -6.42 6.61 19.82
N LEU A 120 -5.86 7.24 18.79
CA LEU A 120 -6.61 8.13 17.91
C LEU A 120 -7.66 7.39 17.08
N CYS A 121 -7.37 6.15 16.66
CA CYS A 121 -8.32 5.27 15.99
C CYS A 121 -9.41 4.76 16.95
N ASN A 122 -9.09 4.54 18.23
CA ASN A 122 -10.03 4.04 19.24
C ASN A 122 -11.17 5.03 19.53
N HIS A 123 -10.95 6.33 19.34
CA HIS A 123 -12.01 7.33 19.43
C HIS A 123 -12.90 7.38 18.17
N ARG A 124 -12.66 6.53 17.15
CA ARG A 124 -13.32 6.55 15.84
C ARG A 124 -13.61 5.13 15.31
N ILE A 125 -14.33 4.34 16.11
CA ILE A 125 -14.60 2.91 15.89
C ILE A 125 -15.21 2.60 14.52
N ASP A 126 -16.16 3.42 14.03
CA ASP A 126 -16.82 3.20 12.73
C ASP A 126 -15.84 3.33 11.54
N SER A 127 -14.75 4.09 11.72
CA SER A 127 -13.70 4.24 10.71
C SER A 127 -12.86 2.96 10.58
N LEU A 128 -12.77 2.16 11.63
CA LEU A 128 -11.93 0.97 11.69
C LEU A 128 -12.52 -0.23 10.93
N GLU A 129 -13.85 -0.39 10.94
CA GLU A 129 -14.53 -1.41 10.13
C GLU A 129 -14.34 -1.16 8.63
N GLN A 130 -14.36 0.11 8.21
CA GLN A 130 -14.07 0.48 6.83
C GLN A 130 -12.66 0.04 6.41
N LEU A 131 -11.65 0.24 7.27
CA LEU A 131 -10.27 -0.17 6.99
C LEU A 131 -10.16 -1.67 6.72
N ILE A 132 -10.90 -2.50 7.46
CA ILE A 132 -10.93 -3.97 7.30
C ILE A 132 -11.55 -4.36 5.96
N GLU A 133 -12.62 -3.68 5.56
CA GLU A 133 -13.26 -3.85 4.25
C GLU A 133 -12.45 -3.26 3.09
N GLY A 134 -11.27 -2.72 3.38
CA GLY A 134 -10.38 -2.07 2.42
C GLY A 134 -10.85 -0.69 1.95
N ARG A 135 -11.89 -0.13 2.59
CA ARG A 135 -12.35 1.24 2.40
C ARG A 135 -11.56 2.16 3.34
N PHE A 136 -10.98 3.22 2.82
CA PHE A 136 -10.24 4.14 3.69
C PHE A 136 -11.18 5.23 4.24
N PRO A 137 -11.39 5.32 5.56
CA PRO A 137 -12.17 6.38 6.18
C PRO A 137 -11.42 7.70 6.09
N LYS A 138 -12.07 8.72 5.55
CA LYS A 138 -11.44 10.04 5.32
C LYS A 138 -10.97 10.68 6.62
N GLU A 139 -11.62 10.36 7.73
CA GLU A 139 -11.32 10.86 9.07
C GLU A 139 -9.94 10.40 9.56
N LEU A 140 -9.41 9.29 9.04
CA LEU A 140 -8.08 8.78 9.41
C LEU A 140 -6.97 9.24 8.45
N GLU A 141 -7.30 9.98 7.38
CA GLU A 141 -6.33 10.39 6.36
C GLU A 141 -5.13 11.14 6.94
N VAL A 142 -5.40 12.07 7.86
CA VAL A 142 -4.38 12.84 8.57
C VAL A 142 -3.47 11.92 9.38
N LEU A 143 -4.00 10.88 10.04
CA LEU A 143 -3.21 9.95 10.85
C LEU A 143 -2.22 9.13 10.02
N PHE A 144 -2.55 8.86 8.77
CA PHE A 144 -1.66 8.10 7.89
C PHE A 144 -0.66 9.03 7.20
N THR A 145 -1.10 10.19 6.73
CA THR A 145 -0.33 11.06 5.83
C THR A 145 0.51 12.14 6.53
N GLU A 146 0.27 12.40 7.82
CA GLU A 146 0.99 13.46 8.53
C GLU A 146 2.50 13.18 8.61
N LYS A 147 3.35 14.16 8.29
CA LYS A 147 4.79 13.91 8.09
C LYS A 147 5.54 13.55 9.38
N LYS A 148 5.01 13.96 10.54
CA LYS A 148 5.70 13.82 11.84
C LYS A 148 5.37 12.50 12.54
N TYR A 149 4.09 12.09 12.49
CA TYR A 149 3.55 10.93 13.21
C TYR A 149 2.77 9.98 12.31
N GLY A 150 2.73 10.25 11.00
CA GLY A 150 2.06 9.42 10.02
C GLY A 150 2.62 8.01 9.95
N LEU A 151 1.74 7.09 9.58
CA LEU A 151 2.10 5.70 9.35
C LEU A 151 2.91 5.52 8.07
N PHE A 152 2.80 6.42 7.08
CA PHE A 152 3.60 6.31 5.87
C PHE A 152 5.10 6.51 6.17
N PRO A 153 5.98 5.71 5.56
CA PRO A 153 7.40 5.88 5.76
C PRO A 153 7.89 7.21 5.20
N THR A 154 8.80 7.84 5.93
CA THR A 154 9.55 9.01 5.44
C THR A 154 10.60 8.56 4.41
N PRO A 155 11.07 9.44 3.50
CA PRO A 155 12.07 9.04 2.50
C PRO A 155 13.36 8.47 3.11
N LYS A 156 13.72 8.90 4.32
CA LYS A 156 14.91 8.40 5.05
C LYS A 156 14.72 6.99 5.60
N GLY A 157 13.48 6.58 5.86
CA GLY A 157 13.14 5.26 6.39
C GLY A 157 12.79 4.24 5.30
N ILE A 158 13.17 4.51 4.05
CA ILE A 158 13.05 3.56 2.95
C ILE A 158 14.43 3.33 2.35
N HIS A 159 14.90 2.09 2.42
CA HIS A 159 16.20 1.69 1.95
C HIS A 159 16.06 0.76 0.74
N PHE A 160 16.90 0.99 -0.28
CA PHE A 160 16.80 0.30 -1.55
C PHE A 160 18.07 -0.48 -1.86
N THR A 161 17.92 -1.66 -2.45
CA THR A 161 19.02 -2.39 -3.07
C THR A 161 18.52 -2.97 -4.39
N CYS A 162 19.30 -2.78 -5.45
CA CYS A 162 19.02 -3.35 -6.76
C CYS A 162 20.33 -3.82 -7.39
N ASN A 163 20.34 -5.03 -7.95
CA ASN A 163 21.53 -5.60 -8.60
C ASN A 163 21.73 -5.09 -10.05
N CYS A 164 21.08 -4.00 -10.44
CA CYS A 164 21.25 -3.42 -11.76
C CYS A 164 22.50 -2.54 -11.82
N PRO A 165 23.10 -2.33 -13.00
CA PRO A 165 24.33 -1.53 -13.15
C PRO A 165 24.09 -0.01 -13.05
N ASP A 166 22.90 0.42 -12.61
CA ASP A 166 22.57 1.84 -12.38
C ASP A 166 23.12 2.23 -11.00
N TRP A 167 24.00 3.22 -10.95
CA TRP A 167 24.63 3.72 -9.72
C TRP A 167 23.67 4.59 -8.88
N ALA A 168 22.50 4.94 -9.41
CA ALA A 168 21.49 5.66 -8.67
C ALA A 168 20.89 4.78 -7.56
N ILE A 169 20.85 5.31 -6.33
CA ILE A 169 20.19 4.70 -5.17
C ILE A 169 18.75 4.28 -5.53
N MET A 170 18.01 5.14 -6.24
CA MET A 170 16.68 4.84 -6.75
C MET A 170 16.69 4.71 -8.28
N CYS A 171 17.00 3.51 -8.76
CA CYS A 171 16.93 3.20 -10.19
C CYS A 171 15.47 3.02 -10.66
N LYS A 172 15.26 2.92 -11.98
CA LYS A 172 13.93 2.69 -12.57
C LYS A 172 13.26 1.39 -12.11
N HIS A 173 14.04 0.37 -11.73
CA HIS A 173 13.51 -0.89 -11.21
C HIS A 173 12.97 -0.72 -9.80
N VAL A 174 13.72 -0.02 -8.92
CA VAL A 174 13.24 0.35 -7.58
C VAL A 174 11.96 1.16 -7.69
N ALA A 175 11.92 2.18 -8.55
CA ALA A 175 10.71 2.96 -8.79
C ALA A 175 9.53 2.09 -9.28
N ALA A 176 9.77 1.10 -10.15
CA ALA A 176 8.74 0.18 -10.60
C ALA A 176 8.17 -0.68 -9.45
N VAL A 177 9.02 -1.15 -8.55
CA VAL A 177 8.61 -1.92 -7.36
C VAL A 177 7.84 -1.04 -6.39
N LEU A 178 8.27 0.21 -6.19
CA LEU A 178 7.57 1.18 -5.34
C LEU A 178 6.13 1.45 -5.83
N TYR A 179 5.94 1.61 -7.14
CA TYR A 179 4.58 1.66 -7.71
C TYR A 179 3.84 0.32 -7.63
N GLY A 180 4.56 -0.80 -7.75
CA GLY A 180 4.01 -2.14 -7.58
C GLY A 180 3.47 -2.39 -6.17
N ILE A 181 4.11 -1.84 -5.13
CA ILE A 181 3.60 -1.85 -3.76
C ILE A 181 2.26 -1.12 -3.71
N GLY A 182 2.14 0.06 -4.31
CA GLY A 182 0.86 0.79 -4.36
C GLY A 182 -0.27 -0.04 -4.99
N ALA A 183 0.03 -0.76 -6.09
CA ALA A 183 -0.93 -1.67 -6.71
C ALA A 183 -1.28 -2.90 -5.84
N ARG A 184 -0.36 -3.36 -5.00
CA ARG A 184 -0.60 -4.44 -4.02
C ARG A 184 -1.49 -3.97 -2.87
N LEU A 185 -1.24 -2.77 -2.36
CA LEU A 185 -2.05 -2.17 -1.30
C LEU A 185 -3.49 -1.93 -1.75
N ASP A 186 -3.70 -1.62 -3.03
CA ASP A 186 -5.04 -1.54 -3.61
C ASP A 186 -5.80 -2.87 -3.59
N ALA A 187 -5.10 -4.00 -3.75
CA ALA A 187 -5.69 -5.32 -3.73
C ALA A 187 -5.84 -5.87 -2.30
N ASN A 188 -4.88 -5.57 -1.43
CA ASN A 188 -4.87 -5.99 -0.03
C ASN A 188 -4.25 -4.91 0.86
N PRO A 189 -5.08 -4.06 1.50
CA PRO A 189 -4.63 -3.02 2.41
C PRO A 189 -3.88 -3.52 3.64
N MET A 190 -4.11 -4.77 4.07
CA MET A 190 -3.44 -5.34 5.25
C MET A 190 -1.92 -5.45 5.06
N LEU A 191 -1.46 -5.55 3.80
CA LEU A 191 -0.04 -5.53 3.46
C LEU A 191 0.65 -4.23 3.88
N PHE A 192 -0.09 -3.12 4.05
CA PHE A 192 0.48 -1.89 4.58
C PHE A 192 0.94 -2.09 6.03
N PHE A 193 0.08 -2.65 6.88
CA PHE A 193 0.42 -2.89 8.29
C PHE A 193 1.56 -3.89 8.42
N GLU A 194 1.53 -4.98 7.63
CA GLU A 194 2.64 -5.93 7.56
C GLU A 194 3.95 -5.25 7.15
N LEU A 195 3.92 -4.41 6.12
CA LEU A 195 5.09 -3.65 5.67
C LEU A 195 5.62 -2.67 6.74
N ARG A 196 4.76 -2.19 7.64
CA ARG A 196 5.15 -1.34 8.78
C ARG A 196 5.57 -2.13 10.02
N ASP A 197 5.55 -3.47 9.94
CA ASP A 197 5.74 -4.41 11.04
C ASP A 197 4.76 -4.16 12.21
N ILE A 198 3.51 -3.98 11.84
CA ILE A 198 2.41 -3.73 12.75
C ILE A 198 1.44 -4.90 12.66
N ASP A 199 0.99 -5.39 13.81
CA ASP A 199 -0.09 -6.35 13.86
C ASP A 199 -1.43 -5.66 13.57
N GLY A 200 -1.81 -5.65 12.29
CA GLY A 200 -3.11 -5.14 11.87
C GLY A 200 -4.28 -5.89 12.52
N GLN A 201 -4.11 -7.17 12.89
CA GLN A 201 -5.15 -7.93 13.60
C GLN A 201 -5.32 -7.41 15.03
N GLU A 202 -4.25 -6.97 15.68
CA GLU A 202 -4.33 -6.33 16.99
C GLU A 202 -5.15 -5.03 16.94
N LEU A 203 -4.98 -4.22 15.89
CA LEU A 203 -5.76 -3.01 15.67
C LEU A 203 -7.26 -3.33 15.52
N VAL A 204 -7.59 -4.37 14.74
CA VAL A 204 -8.96 -4.85 14.56
C VAL A 204 -9.55 -5.35 15.87
N LYS A 205 -8.82 -6.21 16.58
CA LYS A 205 -9.26 -6.80 17.85
C LYS A 205 -9.55 -5.72 18.90
N LYS A 206 -8.63 -4.77 19.09
CA LYS A 206 -8.80 -3.66 20.04
C LYS A 206 -10.01 -2.79 19.70
N SER A 207 -10.27 -2.57 18.41
CA SER A 207 -11.45 -1.83 17.97
C SER A 207 -12.75 -2.58 18.28
N MET A 208 -12.79 -3.89 18.07
CA MET A 208 -13.97 -4.71 18.34
C MET A 208 -14.28 -4.80 19.84
N GLU A 209 -13.26 -5.03 20.66
CA GLU A 209 -13.37 -5.03 22.13
C GLU A 209 -13.97 -3.72 22.64
N ARG A 210 -13.46 -2.58 22.15
CA ARG A 210 -13.99 -1.24 22.48
C ARG A 210 -15.44 -1.03 22.02
N LYS A 211 -15.80 -1.53 20.83
CA LYS A 211 -17.18 -1.43 20.32
C LYS A 211 -18.15 -2.16 21.24
N LEU A 212 -17.76 -3.37 21.66
CA LEU A 212 -18.51 -4.16 22.63
C LEU A 212 -18.62 -3.43 23.97
N GLU A 213 -17.52 -2.89 24.50
CA GLU A 213 -17.54 -2.09 25.72
C GLU A 213 -18.48 -0.88 25.61
N ASN A 214 -18.41 -0.11 24.52
CA ASN A 214 -19.30 1.03 24.29
C ASN A 214 -20.77 0.62 24.16
N MET A 215 -21.06 -0.49 23.49
CA MET A 215 -22.41 -1.04 23.41
C MET A 215 -22.93 -1.45 24.79
N LEU A 216 -22.10 -2.11 25.60
CA LEU A 216 -22.44 -2.50 26.97
C LEU A 216 -22.62 -1.29 27.89
N MET A 217 -21.79 -0.25 27.79
CA MET A 217 -21.92 0.99 28.58
C MET A 217 -23.18 1.80 28.22
N ASN A 218 -23.69 1.63 27.00
CA ASN A 218 -24.91 2.28 26.54
C ASN A 218 -26.14 1.37 26.66
N ALA A 219 -25.97 0.08 26.97
CA ALA A 219 -27.08 -0.84 27.22
C ALA A 219 -27.83 -0.39 28.48
N GLY A 220 -29.03 0.16 28.29
CA GLY A 220 -29.88 0.70 29.35
C GLY A 220 -29.87 2.23 29.49
N LYS A 221 -29.09 2.97 28.69
CA LYS A 221 -29.25 4.43 28.58
C LYS A 221 -30.37 4.74 27.59
N LYS A 222 -31.50 5.23 28.08
CA LYS A 222 -32.60 5.73 27.24
C LYS A 222 -32.06 6.79 26.28
N SER A 223 -32.31 6.60 25.00
CA SER A 223 -31.98 7.60 23.98
C SER A 223 -32.88 8.83 24.18
N MET A 224 -32.37 10.04 23.92
CA MET A 224 -33.21 11.26 23.91
C MET A 224 -34.36 11.20 22.87
N ARG A 225 -34.31 10.23 21.94
CA ARG A 225 -35.36 9.95 20.96
C ARG A 225 -36.33 8.83 21.39
N GLU A 226 -36.10 8.25 22.56
CA GLU A 226 -36.94 7.21 23.13
C GLU A 226 -37.96 7.89 24.06
N ILE A 227 -39.21 7.94 23.59
CA ILE A 227 -40.32 8.52 24.35
C ILE A 227 -40.67 7.53 25.47
N ALA A 228 -40.77 8.02 26.72
CA ALA A 228 -41.21 7.16 27.81
C ALA A 228 -42.64 6.69 27.53
N ALA A 229 -43.00 5.46 27.92
CA ALA A 229 -44.35 4.93 27.67
C ALA A 229 -45.46 5.84 28.22
N GLU A 230 -45.14 6.62 29.25
CA GLU A 230 -45.97 7.64 29.89
C GLU A 230 -46.23 8.84 28.96
N ASP A 231 -45.25 9.25 28.18
CA ASP A 231 -45.29 10.42 27.28
C ASP A 231 -45.84 10.08 25.88
N VAL A 232 -46.07 8.79 25.58
CA VAL A 232 -46.64 8.36 24.30
C VAL A 232 -48.10 8.82 24.16
N LEU A 233 -48.85 8.84 25.27
CA LEU A 233 -50.26 9.25 25.27
C LEU A 233 -50.41 10.74 24.94
N ASP A 234 -49.50 11.58 25.44
CA ASP A 234 -49.46 13.02 25.17
C ASP A 234 -49.19 13.35 23.69
N ILE A 235 -48.48 12.48 22.96
CA ILE A 235 -48.22 12.65 21.52
C ILE A 235 -49.49 12.36 20.69
N PHE A 236 -50.38 11.50 21.18
CA PHE A 236 -51.64 11.16 20.52
C PHE A 236 -52.85 11.94 21.06
N GLY A 237 -52.65 12.80 22.07
CA GLY A 237 -53.69 13.66 22.64
C GLY A 237 -54.82 12.90 23.33
N LEU A 238 -54.50 11.76 23.95
CA LEU A 238 -55.44 10.87 24.65
C LEU A 238 -55.34 11.01 26.17
#